data_AF-A0A2T7PN72-F1
#
_entry.id   AF-A0A2T7PN72-F1
#
_cell.length_a   1.000
_cell.length_b   1.000
_cell.length_c   1.000
_cell.angle_alpha   90.00
_cell.angle_beta   90.00
_cell.angle_gamma   90.00
#
_symmetry.space_group_name_H-M   'P 1'
#
loop_
_entity.id
_entity.type
_entity.pdbx_description
1 polymer ?
#
loop_
_entity_poly.entity_id
_entity_poly.type
_entity_poly.pdbx_seq_one_letter_code
_entity_poly.pdbx_strand_id
1 'polypeptide(L)'
;MWDDQLARYAEVWSGHCRYERPPQQSHPNIGSNLFYTRGYTSSWYSIRTSVQRSLHAWTRERDFFKYDMDCGMACSYVQMVYSATYRMGCAMRNCPHLAVRNDSEAQTTLFVCFYSPKGKPMGTYPYRTGSPCSSCPVGTQCSEDLYALTDQEEYFMLLLHNRLRGDENLQSLVWDAELELWAKWVINCNVDYPGPRYAYTNFYQVQPTMQVYSVVYDWRQEGRDTSIRLEKGCRTPSDMKPCNHYTNMMEAQLTSMACAAKMCSKMREVVCIYDSSTERG
;
A
#
# COMPACT_ATOMS: atom_id res chain seq x y z
N MET A 1 -9.81 10.60 -3.88
CA MET A 1 -9.14 11.68 -4.64
C MET A 1 -8.75 12.79 -3.68
N TRP A 2 -7.65 13.49 -3.98
CA TRP A 2 -7.27 14.70 -3.24
C TRP A 2 -8.21 15.86 -3.58
N ASP A 3 -8.54 16.68 -2.59
CA ASP A 3 -9.40 17.87 -2.71
C ASP A 3 -8.69 19.08 -2.07
N ASP A 4 -8.33 20.06 -2.88
CA ASP A 4 -7.58 21.24 -2.43
C ASP A 4 -8.38 22.14 -1.49
N GLN A 5 -9.72 22.14 -1.57
CA GLN A 5 -10.54 22.91 -0.64
C GLN A 5 -10.52 22.28 0.75
N LEU A 6 -10.61 20.94 0.82
CA LEU A 6 -10.43 20.20 2.07
C LEU A 6 -9.02 20.38 2.65
N ALA A 7 -7.99 20.40 1.79
CA ALA A 7 -6.61 20.61 2.23
C ALA A 7 -6.38 22.02 2.79
N ARG A 8 -6.89 23.06 2.12
CA ARG A 8 -6.86 24.44 2.65
C ARG A 8 -7.62 24.55 3.96
N TYR A 9 -8.76 23.86 4.08
CA TYR A 9 -9.50 23.85 5.33
C TYR A 9 -8.70 23.17 6.45
N ALA A 10 -8.01 22.06 6.15
CA ALA A 10 -7.11 21.40 7.10
C ALA A 10 -5.94 22.29 7.51
N GLU A 11 -5.38 23.07 6.57
CA GLU A 11 -4.31 24.04 6.85
C GLU A 11 -4.77 25.11 7.83
N VAL A 12 -5.92 25.75 7.56
CA VAL A 12 -6.53 26.74 8.46
C VAL A 12 -6.79 26.13 9.84
N TRP A 13 -7.39 24.93 9.89
CA TRP A 13 -7.72 24.28 11.16
C TRP A 13 -6.47 23.93 11.98
N SER A 14 -5.46 23.32 11.34
CA SER A 14 -4.20 22.96 11.98
C SER A 14 -3.44 24.18 12.52
N GLY A 15 -3.62 25.36 11.90
CA GLY A 15 -3.07 26.64 12.35
C GLY A 15 -3.56 27.11 13.71
N HIS A 16 -4.72 26.64 14.18
CA HIS A 16 -5.21 26.96 15.53
C HIS A 16 -4.47 26.21 16.64
N CYS A 17 -3.70 25.17 16.32
CA CYS A 17 -2.97 24.35 17.29
C CYS A 17 -3.86 23.85 18.45
N ARG A 18 -5.02 23.27 18.11
CA ARG A 18 -5.94 22.61 19.04
C ARG A 18 -6.17 21.16 18.63
N TYR A 19 -5.97 20.23 19.55
CA TYR A 19 -6.25 18.81 19.36
C TYR A 19 -7.72 18.49 19.67
N GLU A 20 -8.61 19.01 18.82
CA GLU A 20 -10.05 18.78 18.90
C GLU A 20 -10.65 18.67 17.49
N ARG A 21 -11.74 17.92 17.35
CA ARG A 21 -12.44 17.83 16.06
C ARG A 21 -13.17 19.16 15.80
N PRO A 22 -13.21 19.66 14.55
CA PRO A 22 -13.92 20.89 14.25
C PRO A 22 -15.42 20.78 14.55
N PRO A 23 -16.09 21.91 14.86
CA PRO A 23 -17.53 21.94 15.04
C PRO A 23 -18.25 21.46 13.77
N GLN A 24 -19.18 20.51 13.92
CA GLN A 24 -19.89 19.92 12.79
C GLN A 24 -21.01 20.79 12.22
N GLN A 25 -21.42 21.85 12.91
CA GLN A 25 -22.55 22.70 12.56
C GLN A 25 -22.33 23.46 11.23
N SER A 26 -21.09 23.87 10.95
CA SER A 26 -20.73 24.55 9.70
C SER A 26 -20.51 23.60 8.53
N HIS A 27 -20.12 22.36 8.80
CA HIS A 27 -19.77 21.36 7.77
C HIS A 27 -20.27 19.95 8.15
N PRO A 28 -21.59 19.70 8.11
CA PRO A 28 -22.19 18.45 8.61
C PRO A 28 -21.73 17.20 7.83
N ASN A 29 -21.29 17.39 6.58
CA ASN A 29 -20.86 16.33 5.68
C ASN A 29 -19.32 16.15 5.62
N ILE A 30 -18.55 16.84 6.45
CA ILE A 30 -17.08 16.71 6.49
C ILE A 30 -16.66 15.92 7.73
N GLY A 31 -15.94 14.82 7.51
CA GLY A 31 -15.30 14.03 8.56
C GLY A 31 -13.88 14.47 8.82
N SER A 32 -13.33 14.13 9.99
CA SER A 32 -12.01 14.60 10.42
C SER A 32 -11.23 13.56 11.21
N ASN A 33 -9.96 13.36 10.85
CA ASN A 33 -8.98 12.65 11.66
C ASN A 33 -7.85 13.59 12.06
N LEU A 34 -7.44 13.52 13.34
CA LEU A 34 -6.37 14.32 13.89
C LEU A 34 -5.34 13.41 14.54
N PHE A 35 -4.08 13.79 14.46
CA PHE A 35 -2.96 13.13 15.14
C PHE A 35 -1.88 14.16 15.45
N TYR A 36 -1.13 13.98 16.54
CA TYR A 36 0.04 14.81 16.79
C TYR A 36 1.25 13.97 17.19
N THR A 37 2.43 14.44 16.83
CA THR A 37 3.71 13.90 17.29
C THR A 37 4.43 14.94 18.14
N ARG A 38 5.20 14.48 19.13
CA ARG A 38 6.20 15.33 19.79
C ARG A 38 7.37 15.58 18.84
N GLY A 39 7.89 16.81 18.87
CA GLY A 39 8.90 17.32 17.94
C GLY A 39 8.28 17.96 16.69
N TYR A 40 9.02 18.91 16.13
CA TYR A 40 8.72 19.53 14.84
C TYR A 40 9.16 18.66 13.68
N THR A 41 8.39 18.73 12.60
CA THR A 41 8.78 18.18 11.30
C THR A 41 9.38 19.30 10.44
N SER A 42 10.51 19.02 9.80
CA SER A 42 11.22 19.99 8.94
C SER A 42 11.84 19.35 7.69
N SER A 43 11.92 18.02 7.65
CA SER A 43 12.44 17.25 6.53
C SER A 43 11.38 16.32 5.97
N TRP A 44 11.50 15.96 4.68
CA TRP A 44 10.65 14.95 4.04
C TRP A 44 10.56 13.65 4.86
N TYR A 45 11.68 13.19 5.42
CA TYR A 45 11.71 12.00 6.25
C TYR A 45 10.85 12.13 7.52
N SER A 46 10.96 13.26 8.24
CA SER A 46 10.18 13.51 9.44
C SER A 46 8.67 13.68 9.15
N ILE A 47 8.33 14.30 8.03
CA ILE A 47 6.94 14.44 7.55
C ILE A 47 6.37 13.06 7.22
N ARG A 48 7.08 12.28 6.39
CA ARG A 48 6.68 10.90 6.02
C ARG A 48 6.48 10.01 7.24
N THR A 49 7.41 10.06 8.19
CA THR A 49 7.31 9.31 9.45
C THR A 49 6.08 9.71 10.25
N SER A 50 5.75 11.01 10.30
CA SER A 50 4.58 11.51 11.02
C SER A 50 3.27 11.08 10.37
N VAL A 51 3.20 11.08 9.03
CA VAL A 51 2.06 10.51 8.27
C VAL A 51 1.92 9.01 8.53
N GLN A 52 3.02 8.24 8.48
CA GLN A 52 2.97 6.80 8.73
C GLN A 52 2.48 6.49 10.15
N ARG A 53 2.94 7.25 11.15
CA ARG A 53 2.51 7.11 12.54
C ARG A 53 1.03 7.44 12.72
N SER A 54 0.51 8.48 12.07
CA SER A 54 -0.91 8.84 12.16
C SER A 54 -1.80 7.76 11.54
N LEU A 55 -1.46 7.30 10.33
CA LEU A 55 -2.19 6.22 9.65
C LEU A 55 -2.20 4.93 10.48
N HIS A 56 -1.05 4.57 11.06
CA HIS A 56 -0.95 3.40 11.92
C HIS A 56 -1.79 3.52 13.19
N ALA A 57 -1.78 4.69 13.84
CA ALA A 57 -2.59 4.95 15.02
C ALA A 57 -4.09 4.85 14.71
N TRP A 58 -4.56 5.54 13.66
CA TRP A 58 -5.97 5.51 13.27
C TRP A 58 -6.41 4.11 12.81
N THR A 59 -5.57 3.36 12.10
CA THR A 59 -5.89 2.00 11.64
C THR A 59 -6.00 1.01 12.80
N ARG A 60 -5.15 1.14 13.84
CA ARG A 60 -5.22 0.29 15.03
C ARG A 60 -6.53 0.44 15.80
N GLU A 61 -7.25 1.55 15.64
CA GLU A 61 -8.54 1.70 16.29
C GLU A 61 -9.58 0.64 15.85
N ARG A 62 -9.32 -0.09 14.75
CA ARG A 62 -10.13 -1.24 14.33
C ARG A 62 -10.35 -2.25 15.46
N ASP A 63 -9.37 -2.41 16.36
CA ASP A 63 -9.40 -3.41 17.43
C ASP A 63 -10.46 -3.03 18.50
N PHE A 64 -10.90 -1.76 18.51
CA PHE A 64 -11.97 -1.25 19.36
C PHE A 64 -13.30 -1.08 18.64
N PHE A 65 -13.36 -1.37 17.32
CA PHE A 65 -14.58 -1.22 16.54
C PHE A 65 -15.62 -2.26 16.96
N LYS A 66 -16.81 -1.79 17.35
CA LYS A 66 -17.96 -2.62 17.69
C LYS A 66 -19.16 -2.23 16.83
N TYR A 67 -19.83 -3.22 16.27
CA TYR A 67 -21.06 -3.03 15.53
C TYR A 67 -22.18 -2.51 16.45
N ASP A 68 -23.09 -1.69 15.92
CA ASP A 68 -24.26 -1.09 16.59
C ASP A 68 -24.02 0.01 17.66
N MET A 69 -22.77 0.33 17.98
CA MET A 69 -22.45 1.48 18.84
C MET A 69 -22.06 2.70 17.99
N ASP A 70 -22.17 3.91 18.55
CA ASP A 70 -21.41 5.07 18.02
C ASP A 70 -19.94 4.65 17.85
N CYS A 71 -19.24 5.18 16.84
CA CYS A 71 -17.89 4.75 16.47
C CYS A 71 -16.87 4.81 17.62
N GLY A 72 -17.19 5.51 18.72
CA GLY A 72 -16.47 5.42 19.98
C GLY A 72 -14.99 5.78 19.83
N MET A 73 -14.10 4.88 20.25
CA MET A 73 -12.66 5.05 20.07
C MET A 73 -12.16 4.68 18.65
N ALA A 74 -13.06 4.18 17.78
CA ALA A 74 -12.76 3.73 16.43
C ALA A 74 -13.22 4.69 15.32
N CYS A 75 -13.59 5.92 15.67
CA CYS A 75 -14.08 6.88 14.69
C CYS A 75 -13.05 7.24 13.62
N SER A 76 -11.76 7.27 13.94
CA SER A 76 -10.73 7.57 12.94
C SER A 76 -10.59 6.40 11.96
N TYR A 77 -10.61 5.16 12.48
CA TYR A 77 -10.67 3.95 11.65
C TYR A 77 -11.91 3.96 10.73
N VAL A 78 -13.10 4.13 11.30
CA VAL A 78 -14.37 4.16 10.56
C VAL A 78 -14.33 5.20 9.45
N GLN A 79 -13.78 6.39 9.70
CA GLN A 79 -13.66 7.43 8.69
C GLN A 79 -12.71 7.04 7.55
N MET A 80 -11.58 6.37 7.85
CA MET A 80 -10.63 5.91 6.83
C MET A 80 -11.23 4.86 5.90
N VAL A 81 -12.02 3.93 6.45
CA VAL A 81 -12.60 2.81 5.69
C VAL A 81 -14.03 3.07 5.22
N TYR A 82 -14.55 4.29 5.37
CA TYR A 82 -15.91 4.61 4.98
C TYR A 82 -16.06 4.61 3.45
N SER A 83 -16.74 3.60 2.93
CA SER A 83 -16.86 3.30 1.49
C SER A 83 -17.44 4.42 0.64
N ALA A 84 -18.26 5.31 1.20
CA ALA A 84 -18.81 6.43 0.45
C ALA A 84 -17.86 7.64 0.42
N THR A 85 -16.83 7.69 1.26
CA THR A 85 -15.81 8.74 1.24
C THR A 85 -15.00 8.64 -0.05
N TYR A 86 -14.92 9.71 -0.83
CA TYR A 86 -14.16 9.71 -2.08
C TYR A 86 -13.24 10.94 -2.25
N ARG A 87 -13.33 11.92 -1.34
CA ARG A 87 -12.47 13.10 -1.31
C ARG A 87 -11.77 13.23 0.03
N MET A 88 -10.51 13.63 0.00
CA MET A 88 -9.75 13.96 1.21
C MET A 88 -8.79 15.11 0.97
N GLY A 89 -8.47 15.86 2.02
CA GLY A 89 -7.41 16.85 2.02
C GLY A 89 -6.81 16.97 3.42
N CYS A 90 -5.50 17.07 3.52
CA CYS A 90 -4.78 17.07 4.80
C CYS A 90 -3.75 18.20 4.89
N ALA A 91 -3.38 18.57 6.11
CA ALA A 91 -2.31 19.52 6.37
C ALA A 91 -1.58 19.22 7.68
N MET A 92 -0.31 19.64 7.77
CA MET A 92 0.50 19.58 8.98
C MET A 92 0.90 20.98 9.45
N ARG A 93 0.94 21.15 10.77
CA ARG A 93 1.40 22.38 11.42
C ARG A 93 2.32 22.07 12.60
N ASN A 94 3.49 22.70 12.64
CA ASN A 94 4.31 22.74 13.85
C ASN A 94 3.67 23.70 14.85
N CYS A 95 3.39 23.21 16.06
CA CYS A 95 2.71 23.92 17.13
C CYS A 95 3.64 24.09 18.34
N PRO A 96 4.04 25.33 18.67
CA PRO A 96 4.82 25.61 19.88
C PRO A 96 4.10 25.16 21.15
N HIS A 97 2.79 25.39 21.19
CA HIS A 97 1.88 24.94 22.24
C HIS A 97 0.63 24.38 21.55
N LEU A 98 0.38 23.08 21.76
CA LEU A 98 -0.82 22.40 21.28
C LEU A 98 -1.79 22.22 22.44
N ALA A 99 -2.96 22.84 22.35
CA ALA A 99 -4.01 22.64 23.36
C ALA A 99 -4.60 21.23 23.22
N VAL A 100 -4.50 20.42 24.29
CA VAL A 100 -5.03 19.05 24.36
C VAL A 100 -5.98 18.96 25.55
N ARG A 101 -7.29 19.08 25.30
CA ARG A 101 -8.32 19.17 26.35
C ARG A 101 -8.02 20.31 27.34
N ASN A 102 -7.62 19.98 28.57
CA ASN A 102 -7.31 20.93 29.64
C ASN A 102 -5.79 21.11 29.86
N ASP A 103 -4.97 20.60 28.95
CA ASP A 103 -3.50 20.61 29.04
C ASP A 103 -2.88 21.22 27.76
N SER A 104 -1.56 21.38 27.75
CA SER A 104 -0.78 21.90 26.62
C SER A 104 0.48 21.06 26.38
N GLU A 105 0.64 20.55 25.17
CA GLU A 105 1.87 19.87 24.75
C GLU A 105 2.79 20.85 24.01
N ALA A 106 4.04 20.95 24.43
CA ALA A 106 5.03 21.82 23.82
C ALA A 106 5.73 21.16 22.62
N GLN A 107 6.09 21.96 21.62
CA GLN A 107 6.89 21.54 20.46
C GLN A 107 6.33 20.30 19.76
N THR A 108 5.10 20.38 19.25
CA THR A 108 4.44 19.26 18.56
C THR A 108 4.26 19.54 17.07
N THR A 109 3.96 18.50 16.31
CA THR A 109 3.43 18.62 14.95
C THR A 109 2.01 18.07 14.94
N LEU A 110 1.03 18.91 14.59
CA LEU A 110 -0.37 18.53 14.42
C LEU A 110 -0.64 18.17 12.96
N PHE A 111 -1.22 17.00 12.72
CA PHE A 111 -1.68 16.53 11.41
C PHE A 111 -3.20 16.40 11.41
N VAL A 112 -3.83 17.00 10.41
CA VAL A 112 -5.29 17.04 10.25
C VAL A 112 -5.62 16.55 8.85
N CYS A 113 -6.58 15.62 8.76
CA CYS A 113 -7.18 15.19 7.50
C CYS A 113 -8.69 15.40 7.53
N PHE A 114 -9.24 15.98 6.48
CA PHE A 114 -10.66 16.08 6.24
C PHE A 114 -11.11 15.16 5.11
N TYR A 115 -12.33 14.64 5.25
CA TYR A 115 -12.91 13.62 4.39
C TYR A 115 -14.32 14.03 3.98
N SER A 116 -14.67 13.79 2.71
CA SER A 116 -16.02 14.03 2.21
C SER A 116 -16.48 12.90 1.29
N PRO A 117 -17.71 12.38 1.49
CA PRO A 117 -18.60 12.59 2.63
C PRO A 117 -18.04 12.03 3.94
N LYS A 118 -18.53 12.56 5.07
CA LYS A 118 -18.25 12.08 6.42
C LYS A 118 -18.73 10.64 6.65
N GLY A 119 -17.96 9.87 7.41
CA GLY A 119 -18.34 8.56 7.92
C GLY A 119 -19.55 8.61 8.85
N LYS A 120 -20.50 7.69 8.66
CA LYS A 120 -21.66 7.59 9.54
C LYS A 120 -21.27 6.93 10.87
N PRO A 121 -21.50 7.59 12.02
CA PRO A 121 -21.12 7.04 13.32
C PRO A 121 -22.03 5.92 13.83
N MET A 122 -23.28 5.81 13.37
CA MET A 122 -24.29 4.92 13.98
C MET A 122 -24.94 3.95 12.98
N GLY A 123 -25.12 2.70 13.43
CA GLY A 123 -26.06 1.72 12.86
C GLY A 123 -25.71 1.16 11.47
N THR A 124 -24.56 1.50 10.89
CA THR A 124 -24.14 0.99 9.58
C THR A 124 -22.66 0.63 9.57
N TYR A 125 -22.31 -0.51 8.95
CA TYR A 125 -20.91 -0.80 8.62
C TYR A 125 -20.32 0.32 7.76
N PRO A 126 -19.02 0.66 7.93
CA PRO A 126 -18.37 1.66 7.08
C PRO A 126 -18.32 1.24 5.60
N TYR A 127 -18.41 -0.06 5.32
CA TYR A 127 -18.43 -0.65 3.98
C TYR A 127 -19.34 -1.87 3.94
N ARG A 128 -19.76 -2.28 2.74
CA ARG A 128 -20.54 -3.51 2.54
C ARG A 128 -19.61 -4.70 2.41
N THR A 129 -19.97 -5.83 3.00
CA THR A 129 -19.29 -7.10 2.74
C THR A 129 -19.66 -7.60 1.35
N GLY A 130 -18.70 -8.18 0.64
CA GLY A 130 -18.89 -8.69 -0.72
C GLY A 130 -17.60 -8.67 -1.51
N SER A 131 -17.65 -9.12 -2.77
CA SER A 131 -16.51 -9.02 -3.67
C SER A 131 -16.18 -7.56 -3.97
N PRO A 132 -14.89 -7.21 -4.12
CA PRO A 132 -14.49 -5.86 -4.51
C PRO A 132 -15.23 -5.40 -5.76
N CYS A 133 -15.61 -4.12 -5.80
CA CYS A 133 -16.33 -3.49 -6.92
C CYS A 133 -17.71 -4.08 -7.30
N SER A 134 -18.21 -5.10 -6.58
CA SER A 134 -19.52 -5.71 -6.86
C SER A 134 -20.71 -4.78 -6.60
N SER A 135 -20.49 -3.60 -6.02
CA SER A 135 -21.52 -2.61 -5.69
C SER A 135 -21.03 -1.17 -5.86
N CYS A 136 -20.16 -0.93 -6.84
CA CYS A 136 -19.70 0.42 -7.18
C CYS A 136 -20.85 1.29 -7.72
N PRO A 137 -20.90 2.60 -7.38
CA PRO A 137 -21.90 3.51 -7.93
C PRO A 137 -21.85 3.59 -9.46
N VAL A 138 -23.00 3.78 -10.11
CA VAL A 138 -23.08 3.98 -11.56
C VAL A 138 -22.21 5.16 -11.98
N GLY A 139 -21.44 5.00 -13.07
CA GLY A 139 -20.50 6.02 -13.56
C GLY A 139 -19.16 6.04 -12.84
N THR A 140 -18.92 5.12 -11.90
CA THR A 140 -17.57 4.87 -11.37
C THR A 140 -16.95 3.66 -12.05
N GLN A 141 -15.64 3.69 -12.24
CA GLN A 141 -14.88 2.54 -12.70
C GLN A 141 -14.21 1.88 -11.51
N CYS A 142 -14.24 0.56 -11.48
CA CYS A 142 -13.38 -0.20 -10.59
C CYS A 142 -11.94 0.06 -11.04
N SER A 143 -11.17 0.78 -10.23
CA SER A 143 -9.72 0.84 -10.45
C SER A 143 -9.15 -0.50 -10.04
N GLU A 144 -8.46 -1.16 -10.98
CA GLU A 144 -7.70 -2.39 -10.72
C GLU A 144 -6.54 -2.14 -9.72
N ASP A 145 -6.25 -0.87 -9.39
CA ASP A 145 -5.12 -0.46 -8.54
C ASP A 145 -5.31 -0.75 -7.05
N LEU A 146 -6.53 -1.07 -6.59
CA LEU A 146 -6.77 -1.48 -5.19
C LEU A 146 -5.99 -2.75 -4.80
N TYR A 147 -5.57 -3.54 -5.78
CA TYR A 147 -4.79 -4.76 -5.60
C TYR A 147 -3.47 -4.77 -6.38
N ALA A 148 -3.17 -3.68 -7.08
CA ALA A 148 -1.84 -3.41 -7.62
C ALA A 148 -0.81 -3.36 -6.48
N LEU A 149 0.47 -3.47 -6.85
CA LEU A 149 1.54 -3.20 -5.91
C LEU A 149 1.45 -1.75 -5.45
N THR A 150 1.52 -1.54 -4.15
CA THR A 150 1.69 -0.21 -3.58
C THR A 150 3.17 0.20 -3.63
N ASP A 151 3.48 1.51 -3.63
CA ASP A 151 4.87 2.01 -3.53
C ASP A 151 5.67 1.37 -2.37
N GLN A 152 4.97 1.05 -1.27
CA GLN A 152 5.57 0.36 -0.14
C GLN A 152 5.92 -1.09 -0.49
N GLU A 153 5.01 -1.82 -1.15
CA GLU A 153 5.26 -3.18 -1.58
C GLU A 153 6.38 -3.23 -2.62
N GLU A 154 6.41 -2.31 -3.60
CA GLU A 154 7.52 -2.20 -4.57
C GLU A 154 8.88 -2.01 -3.88
N TYR A 155 8.94 -1.07 -2.94
CA TYR A 155 10.14 -0.81 -2.15
C TYR A 155 10.63 -2.08 -1.42
N PHE A 156 9.73 -2.78 -0.73
CA PHE A 156 10.09 -3.98 0.01
C PHE A 156 10.41 -5.17 -0.90
N MET A 157 9.74 -5.30 -2.05
CA MET A 157 10.09 -6.31 -3.06
C MET A 157 11.54 -6.13 -3.49
N LEU A 158 11.93 -4.94 -3.93
CA LEU A 158 13.30 -4.66 -4.35
C LEU A 158 14.31 -4.85 -3.20
N LEU A 159 13.99 -4.31 -2.03
CA LEU A 159 14.87 -4.37 -0.85
C LEU A 159 15.17 -5.82 -0.44
N LEU A 160 14.13 -6.66 -0.36
CA LEU A 160 14.29 -8.05 0.06
C LEU A 160 15.04 -8.88 -0.98
N HIS A 161 14.79 -8.67 -2.28
CA HIS A 161 15.56 -9.32 -3.34
C HIS A 161 17.05 -8.97 -3.23
N ASN A 162 17.38 -7.68 -3.10
CA ASN A 162 18.76 -7.22 -3.00
C ASN A 162 19.45 -7.68 -1.73
N ARG A 163 18.72 -7.82 -0.62
CA ARG A 163 19.26 -8.41 0.61
C ARG A 163 19.68 -9.87 0.39
N LEU A 164 18.80 -10.68 -0.22
CA LEU A 164 19.09 -12.09 -0.49
C LEU A 164 20.22 -12.26 -1.50
N ARG A 165 20.25 -11.45 -2.55
CA ARG A 165 21.34 -11.44 -3.54
C ARG A 165 22.67 -11.02 -2.91
N GLY A 166 22.64 -10.05 -1.98
CA GLY A 166 23.83 -9.63 -1.22
C GLY A 166 24.42 -10.74 -0.35
N ASP A 167 23.58 -11.57 0.28
CA ASP A 167 24.03 -12.74 1.05
C ASP A 167 24.82 -13.75 0.18
N GLU A 168 24.54 -13.79 -1.14
CA GLU A 168 25.21 -14.64 -2.14
C GLU A 168 26.29 -13.90 -2.96
N ASN A 169 26.67 -12.67 -2.58
CA ASN A 169 27.60 -11.79 -3.32
C ASN A 169 27.20 -11.50 -4.79
N LEU A 170 25.90 -11.42 -5.07
CA LEU A 170 25.37 -11.09 -6.39
C LEU A 170 25.12 -9.58 -6.55
N GLN A 171 25.15 -9.10 -7.80
CA GLN A 171 24.86 -7.70 -8.12
C GLN A 171 23.43 -7.32 -7.72
N SER A 172 23.29 -6.16 -7.09
CA SER A 172 21.98 -5.58 -6.77
C SER A 172 21.18 -5.25 -8.02
N LEU A 173 19.91 -5.58 -7.98
CA LEU A 173 18.91 -5.24 -8.99
C LEU A 173 18.45 -3.79 -8.83
N VAL A 174 18.04 -3.18 -9.93
CA VAL A 174 17.35 -1.89 -9.98
C VAL A 174 15.91 -2.11 -10.44
N TRP A 175 14.97 -1.34 -9.89
CA TRP A 175 13.59 -1.36 -10.36
C TRP A 175 13.49 -0.77 -11.77
N ASP A 176 12.84 -1.48 -12.68
CA ASP A 176 12.75 -1.08 -14.08
C ASP A 176 11.30 -0.84 -14.52
N ALA A 177 11.01 0.38 -14.96
CA ALA A 177 9.66 0.79 -15.33
C ALA A 177 9.13 0.07 -16.58
N GLU A 178 10.00 -0.38 -17.50
CA GLU A 178 9.57 -1.13 -18.69
C GLU A 178 9.20 -2.57 -18.30
N LEU A 179 10.02 -3.21 -17.46
CA LEU A 179 9.66 -4.52 -16.90
C LEU A 179 8.40 -4.45 -16.06
N GLU A 180 8.10 -3.33 -15.42
CA GLU A 180 6.87 -3.13 -14.65
C GLU A 180 5.64 -3.15 -15.56
N LEU A 181 5.71 -2.49 -16.72
CA LEU A 181 4.67 -2.55 -17.74
C LEU A 181 4.49 -3.99 -18.24
N TRP A 182 5.59 -4.71 -18.45
CA TRP A 182 5.54 -6.13 -18.79
C TRP A 182 4.88 -6.96 -17.70
N ALA A 183 5.25 -6.77 -16.43
CA ALA A 183 4.66 -7.51 -15.31
C ALA A 183 3.15 -7.24 -15.21
N LYS A 184 2.72 -5.99 -15.40
CA LYS A 184 1.31 -5.58 -15.46
C LYS A 184 0.55 -6.16 -16.65
N TRP A 185 1.24 -6.44 -17.75
CA TRP A 185 0.65 -7.06 -18.94
C TRP A 185 0.58 -8.59 -18.84
N VAL A 186 1.61 -9.21 -18.26
CA VAL A 186 1.72 -10.66 -18.05
C VAL A 186 0.70 -11.14 -17.02
N ILE A 187 0.46 -10.35 -15.98
CA ILE A 187 -0.49 -10.70 -14.94
C ILE A 187 -1.94 -10.61 -15.46
N ASN A 188 -2.55 -11.76 -15.72
CA ASN A 188 -3.87 -11.81 -16.33
C ASN A 188 -4.81 -12.85 -15.71
N CYS A 189 -4.49 -13.35 -14.51
CA CYS A 189 -5.25 -14.39 -13.81
C CYS A 189 -5.28 -15.76 -14.52
N ASN A 190 -4.50 -15.92 -15.58
CA ASN A 190 -4.20 -17.18 -16.25
C ASN A 190 -2.66 -17.33 -16.30
N VAL A 191 -2.14 -18.27 -15.51
CA VAL A 191 -0.69 -18.45 -15.24
C VAL A 191 0.16 -18.86 -16.46
N ASP A 192 -0.42 -18.83 -17.67
CA ASP A 192 0.17 -19.35 -18.90
C ASP A 192 0.72 -18.28 -19.85
N TYR A 193 0.55 -16.99 -19.54
CA TYR A 193 0.93 -15.94 -20.47
C TYR A 193 2.46 -15.68 -20.48
N PRO A 194 3.12 -15.77 -21.64
CA PRO A 194 4.57 -15.64 -21.69
C PRO A 194 4.98 -14.19 -21.40
N GLY A 195 5.84 -14.05 -20.38
CA GLY A 195 6.67 -12.85 -20.23
C GLY A 195 7.65 -12.67 -21.39
N PRO A 196 8.47 -11.61 -21.36
CA PRO A 196 9.47 -11.40 -22.39
C PRO A 196 10.36 -12.64 -22.53
N ARG A 197 10.62 -13.08 -23.78
CA ARG A 197 11.36 -14.32 -24.05
C ARG A 197 12.79 -14.33 -23.48
N TYR A 198 13.35 -13.14 -23.25
CA TYR A 198 14.67 -12.92 -22.68
C TYR A 198 14.66 -12.83 -21.14
N ALA A 199 13.49 -12.84 -20.50
CA ALA A 199 13.37 -12.57 -19.09
C ALA A 199 13.08 -13.84 -18.27
N TYR A 200 13.55 -13.82 -17.04
CA TYR A 200 13.14 -14.75 -16.00
C TYR A 200 11.84 -14.24 -15.39
N THR A 201 10.92 -15.14 -15.03
CA THR A 201 9.63 -14.72 -14.46
C THR A 201 9.20 -15.63 -13.33
N ASN A 202 8.78 -15.03 -12.22
CA ASN A 202 8.18 -15.70 -11.07
C ASN A 202 6.69 -15.37 -11.00
N PHE A 203 5.86 -16.38 -10.76
CA PHE A 203 4.41 -16.30 -10.66
C PHE A 203 3.96 -16.87 -9.32
N TYR A 204 3.19 -16.11 -8.55
CA TYR A 204 2.74 -16.56 -7.23
C TYR A 204 1.34 -16.08 -6.91
N GLN A 205 0.63 -16.81 -6.04
CA GLN A 205 -0.68 -16.42 -5.55
C GLN A 205 -0.65 -16.27 -4.03
N VAL A 206 -1.12 -15.13 -3.54
CA VAL A 206 -1.13 -14.79 -2.12
C VAL A 206 -2.52 -14.35 -1.68
N GLN A 207 -2.88 -14.58 -0.42
CA GLN A 207 -4.17 -14.10 0.10
C GLN A 207 -4.21 -12.55 0.08
N PRO A 208 -5.37 -11.94 -0.20
CA PRO A 208 -5.47 -10.48 -0.34
C PRO A 208 -5.10 -9.68 0.92
N THR A 209 -5.20 -10.30 2.10
CA THR A 209 -4.86 -9.69 3.40
C THR A 209 -3.37 -9.74 3.73
N MET A 210 -2.58 -10.46 2.95
CA MET A 210 -1.15 -10.61 3.16
C MET A 210 -0.38 -9.51 2.44
N GLN A 211 0.78 -9.16 2.98
CA GLN A 211 1.72 -8.24 2.35
C GLN A 211 2.41 -8.95 1.19
N VAL A 212 2.36 -8.42 -0.03
CA VAL A 212 2.92 -9.13 -1.21
C VAL A 212 4.39 -9.45 -1.05
N TYR A 213 5.18 -8.58 -0.40
CA TYR A 213 6.60 -8.83 -0.19
C TYR A 213 6.92 -10.02 0.71
N SER A 214 5.93 -10.61 1.41
CA SER A 214 6.17 -11.84 2.17
C SER A 214 6.52 -13.03 1.28
N VAL A 215 6.06 -13.04 0.02
CA VAL A 215 6.32 -14.15 -0.93
C VAL A 215 7.81 -14.38 -1.16
N VAL A 216 8.64 -13.33 -1.00
CA VAL A 216 10.09 -13.41 -1.15
C VAL A 216 10.71 -14.35 -0.12
N TYR A 217 10.13 -14.45 1.08
CA TYR A 217 10.56 -15.43 2.08
C TYR A 217 10.19 -16.84 1.66
N ASP A 218 9.00 -17.06 1.12
CA ASP A 218 8.58 -18.38 0.64
C ASP A 218 9.47 -18.83 -0.52
N TRP A 219 9.74 -17.94 -1.47
CA TRP A 219 10.65 -18.18 -2.59
C TRP A 219 12.05 -18.54 -2.09
N ARG A 220 12.58 -17.85 -1.07
CA ARG A 220 13.87 -18.19 -0.45
C ARG A 220 13.92 -19.64 0.04
N GLN A 221 12.84 -20.14 0.64
CA GLN A 221 12.80 -21.46 1.26
C GLN A 221 12.89 -22.60 0.24
N GLU A 222 12.62 -22.33 -1.05
CA GLU A 222 12.76 -23.32 -2.13
C GLU A 222 14.22 -23.71 -2.39
N GLY A 223 15.17 -22.82 -2.08
CA GLY A 223 16.59 -23.05 -2.30
C GLY A 223 16.91 -23.42 -3.76
N ARG A 224 18.01 -24.13 -3.99
CA ARG A 224 18.46 -24.51 -5.35
C ARG A 224 17.83 -25.79 -5.89
N ASP A 225 16.83 -26.34 -5.21
CA ASP A 225 16.18 -27.58 -5.63
C ASP A 225 15.17 -27.30 -6.76
N THR A 226 15.58 -27.59 -8.00
CA THR A 226 14.73 -27.47 -9.20
C THR A 226 13.96 -28.75 -9.53
N SER A 227 14.11 -29.81 -8.72
CA SER A 227 13.26 -31.00 -8.82
C SER A 227 11.83 -30.73 -8.34
N ILE A 228 11.67 -29.72 -7.48
CA ILE A 228 10.39 -29.13 -7.09
C ILE A 228 9.92 -28.25 -8.26
N ARG A 229 9.56 -28.90 -9.37
CA ARG A 229 9.11 -28.21 -10.57
C ARG A 229 7.74 -27.63 -10.29
N LEU A 230 7.70 -26.35 -9.94
CA LEU A 230 6.47 -25.60 -9.87
C LEU A 230 6.04 -25.36 -11.31
N GLU A 231 5.24 -26.27 -11.87
CA GLU A 231 4.77 -26.23 -13.27
C GLU A 231 4.17 -24.86 -13.66
N LYS A 232 3.83 -24.02 -12.67
CA LYS A 232 3.25 -22.68 -12.82
C LYS A 232 3.93 -21.57 -12.00
N GLY A 233 5.06 -21.84 -11.34
CA GLY A 233 5.69 -20.88 -10.42
C GLY A 233 6.81 -20.05 -11.03
N CYS A 234 7.47 -20.56 -12.07
CA CYS A 234 8.63 -19.90 -12.65
C CYS A 234 8.73 -20.16 -14.16
N ARG A 235 9.42 -19.25 -14.85
CA ARG A 235 9.90 -19.40 -16.23
C ARG A 235 11.30 -18.83 -16.39
N THR A 236 12.03 -19.33 -17.37
CA THR A 236 13.40 -18.91 -17.70
C THR A 236 13.50 -18.54 -19.18
N PRO A 237 14.51 -17.77 -19.58
CA PRO A 237 14.80 -17.57 -20.99
C PRO A 237 15.05 -18.92 -21.65
N SER A 238 14.29 -19.19 -22.70
CA SER A 238 14.30 -20.45 -23.48
C SER A 238 13.48 -21.63 -22.93
N ASP A 239 12.64 -21.46 -21.90
CA ASP A 239 11.55 -22.36 -21.41
C ASP A 239 11.84 -23.86 -21.19
N MET A 240 12.99 -24.39 -21.60
CA MET A 240 13.40 -25.78 -21.44
C MET A 240 14.28 -26.00 -20.20
N LYS A 241 14.77 -24.93 -19.56
CA LYS A 241 15.58 -25.04 -18.35
C LYS A 241 14.67 -25.22 -17.13
N PRO A 242 14.97 -26.17 -16.22
CA PRO A 242 14.23 -26.31 -14.98
C PRO A 242 14.51 -25.11 -14.07
N CYS A 243 13.49 -24.64 -13.36
CA CYS A 243 13.57 -23.51 -12.44
C CYS A 243 12.69 -23.73 -11.22
N ASN A 244 12.90 -22.87 -10.23
CA ASN A 244 11.97 -22.55 -9.16
C ASN A 244 12.05 -21.01 -8.92
N HIS A 245 11.34 -20.47 -7.93
CA HIS A 245 11.35 -19.02 -7.71
C HIS A 245 12.71 -18.51 -7.22
N TYR A 246 13.37 -19.25 -6.32
CA TYR A 246 14.67 -18.87 -5.77
C TYR A 246 15.74 -18.78 -6.86
N THR A 247 15.84 -19.82 -7.70
CA THR A 247 16.86 -19.90 -8.75
C THR A 247 16.74 -18.74 -9.71
N ASN A 248 15.53 -18.39 -10.16
CA ASN A 248 15.28 -17.20 -10.96
C ASN A 248 15.79 -15.91 -10.31
N MET A 249 15.52 -15.70 -9.01
CA MET A 249 15.98 -14.50 -8.30
C MET A 249 17.51 -14.41 -8.18
N MET A 250 18.19 -15.56 -8.14
CA MET A 250 19.62 -15.68 -7.87
C MET A 250 20.47 -15.75 -9.14
N GLU A 251 19.89 -15.53 -10.31
CA GLU A 251 20.68 -15.54 -11.54
C GLU A 251 21.71 -14.40 -11.57
N ALA A 252 22.95 -14.75 -11.89
CA ALA A 252 24.10 -13.89 -11.64
C ALA A 252 24.14 -12.66 -12.56
N GLN A 253 23.67 -12.81 -13.79
CA GLN A 253 23.65 -11.80 -14.85
C GLN A 253 22.51 -10.79 -14.71
N LEU A 254 21.59 -10.98 -13.76
CA LEU A 254 20.46 -10.09 -13.58
C LEU A 254 20.91 -8.72 -13.06
N THR A 255 20.41 -7.67 -13.69
CA THR A 255 20.67 -6.28 -13.29
C THR A 255 19.40 -5.52 -12.94
N SER A 256 18.24 -6.01 -13.38
CA SER A 256 16.99 -5.29 -13.21
C SER A 256 15.83 -6.21 -12.85
N MET A 257 14.81 -5.62 -12.24
CA MET A 257 13.58 -6.31 -11.92
C MET A 257 12.39 -5.37 -11.89
N ALA A 258 11.20 -5.92 -12.03
CA ALA A 258 9.98 -5.27 -11.61
C ALA A 258 8.91 -6.32 -11.30
N CYS A 259 7.90 -5.92 -10.56
CA CYS A 259 6.78 -6.80 -10.24
C CYS A 259 5.44 -6.10 -10.49
N ALA A 260 4.38 -6.90 -10.57
CA ALA A 260 3.00 -6.46 -10.57
C ALA A 260 2.16 -7.38 -9.67
N ALA A 261 1.06 -6.85 -9.14
CA ALA A 261 0.06 -7.63 -8.45
C ALA A 261 -1.33 -7.32 -8.99
N LYS A 262 -2.23 -8.30 -8.97
CA LYS A 262 -3.61 -8.16 -9.45
C LYS A 262 -4.51 -9.10 -8.67
N MET A 263 -5.74 -8.68 -8.40
CA MET A 263 -6.73 -9.55 -7.80
C MET A 263 -7.28 -10.54 -8.83
N CYS A 264 -7.11 -11.82 -8.55
CA CYS A 264 -7.57 -12.94 -9.37
C CYS A 264 -8.54 -13.80 -8.56
N SER A 265 -9.84 -13.52 -8.74
CA SER A 265 -10.94 -14.15 -8.00
C SER A 265 -10.85 -13.96 -6.49
N LYS A 266 -10.16 -14.85 -5.76
CA LYS A 266 -10.01 -14.82 -4.29
C LYS A 266 -8.58 -14.58 -3.81
N MET A 267 -7.62 -14.58 -4.72
CA MET A 267 -6.19 -14.46 -4.42
C MET A 267 -5.61 -13.26 -5.17
N ARG A 268 -4.59 -12.62 -4.63
CA ARG A 268 -3.73 -11.70 -5.40
C ARG A 268 -2.71 -12.56 -6.14
N GLU A 269 -2.71 -12.47 -7.46
CA GLU A 269 -1.58 -12.95 -8.25
C GLU A 269 -0.46 -11.92 -8.17
N VAL A 270 0.77 -12.39 -8.19
CA VAL A 270 1.99 -11.60 -8.16
C VAL A 270 2.91 -12.13 -9.25
N VAL A 271 3.35 -11.25 -10.13
CA VAL A 271 4.32 -11.57 -11.18
C VAL A 271 5.56 -10.71 -10.95
N CYS A 272 6.73 -11.32 -10.92
CA CYS A 272 8.01 -10.62 -10.94
C CYS A 272 8.81 -11.03 -12.15
N ILE A 273 9.32 -10.04 -12.88
CA ILE A 273 10.13 -10.23 -14.08
C ILE A 273 11.53 -9.72 -13.78
N TYR A 274 12.53 -10.47 -14.25
CA TYR A 274 13.95 -10.16 -14.08
C TYR A 274 14.67 -10.28 -15.40
N ASP A 275 15.60 -9.37 -15.67
CA ASP A 275 16.47 -9.48 -16.84
C ASP A 275 17.89 -8.94 -16.58
N SER A 276 18.73 -9.15 -17.58
CA SER A 276 19.93 -8.37 -17.79
C SER A 276 19.59 -7.22 -18.74
N SER A 277 19.80 -5.98 -18.30
CA SER A 277 19.46 -4.78 -19.10
C SER A 277 20.23 -4.71 -20.42
N THR A 278 21.38 -5.40 -20.52
CA THR A 278 22.18 -5.52 -21.74
C THR A 278 21.62 -6.52 -22.75
N GLU A 279 20.66 -7.36 -22.37
CA GLU A 279 20.04 -8.38 -23.24
C GLU A 279 18.71 -7.90 -23.88
N ARG A 280 18.28 -6.67 -23.59
CA ARG A 280 17.16 -5.98 -24.26
C ARG A 280 17.61 -5.49 -25.65
N GLY A 281 17.79 -6.41 -26.59
CA GLY A 281 18.08 -6.08 -27.99
C GLY A 281 16.94 -5.35 -28.67
#